data_AF-A0A0N0CV88-F1
#
_entry.id   AF-A0A0N0CV88-F1
#
_cell.length_a   1.000
_cell.length_b   1.000
_cell.length_c   1.000
_cell.angle_alpha   90.00
_cell.angle_beta   90.00
_cell.angle_gamma   90.00
#
_symmetry.space_group_name_H-M   'P 1'
#
loop_
_entity.id
_entity.type
_entity.pdbx_description
1 polymer ?
#
loop_
_entity_poly.entity_id
_entity_poly.type
_entity_poly.pdbx_seq_one_letter_code
_entity_poly.pdbx_strand_id
1 'polypeptide(L)'
;MKKIFFIPSILLLSIFLIACNQENDGGKETDNTKDTTEESSPDVKVDKGLLNVEVTLPASFFEGQDIDTVITEAKKEGIKEAIKNDDGSITYKMPKSVHKEMLKEMENGILEAVENIKKSEDFASIKDVTYNKSFTEFTLAVDKEKFENSFDTMASMGIAIVGMYYQMFNGVDSEQLKITVFFKDETNGEVIDTVVYPDDLNEGN
;
A
#
# COMPACT_ATOMS: atom_id res chain seq x y z
N MET A 1 26.41 28.81 -27.23
CA MET A 1 25.29 29.25 -26.37
C MET A 1 25.09 28.18 -25.31
N LYS A 2 25.29 28.54 -24.04
CA LYS A 2 25.36 27.62 -22.89
C LYS A 2 24.00 26.99 -22.63
N LYS A 3 23.96 25.66 -22.50
CA LYS A 3 22.79 24.90 -22.06
C LYS A 3 22.65 25.06 -20.55
N ILE A 4 21.54 25.63 -20.10
CA ILE A 4 21.20 25.72 -18.67
C ILE A 4 20.36 24.48 -18.35
N PHE A 5 20.95 23.54 -17.64
CA PHE A 5 20.25 22.44 -16.98
C PHE A 5 19.82 22.96 -15.60
N PHE A 6 18.52 23.15 -15.39
CA PHE A 6 17.95 23.39 -14.07
C PHE A 6 17.65 22.02 -13.42
N ILE A 7 18.51 21.60 -12.50
CA ILE A 7 18.30 20.44 -11.62
C ILE A 7 17.81 21.00 -10.27
N PRO A 8 16.59 20.70 -9.81
CA PRO A 8 16.18 21.06 -8.46
C PRO A 8 16.82 20.11 -7.44
N SER A 9 17.90 20.58 -6.83
CA SER A 9 18.17 20.60 -5.38
C SER A 9 17.73 19.39 -4.55
N ILE A 10 18.54 18.33 -4.56
CA ILE A 10 18.76 17.48 -3.38
C ILE A 10 19.82 18.17 -2.53
N LEU A 11 19.46 18.71 -1.37
CA LEU A 11 20.39 18.81 -0.23
C LEU A 11 19.69 19.20 1.08
N LEU A 12 20.13 18.50 2.14
CA LEU A 12 20.11 18.88 3.56
C LEU A 12 18.78 18.85 4.32
N LEU A 13 18.55 17.72 5.00
CA LEU A 13 18.32 17.78 6.45
C LEU A 13 18.79 16.50 7.14
N SER A 14 20.12 16.38 7.25
CA SER A 14 20.76 15.51 8.25
C SER A 14 21.29 16.39 9.37
N ILE A 15 21.27 15.85 10.59
CA ILE A 15 21.98 16.24 11.82
C ILE A 15 21.14 16.99 12.86
N PHE A 16 20.57 16.22 13.79
CA PHE A 16 20.73 16.36 15.25
C PHE A 16 20.56 14.95 15.85
N LEU A 17 21.24 14.47 16.88
CA LEU A 17 22.48 14.79 17.58
C LEU A 17 22.87 13.50 18.33
N ILE A 18 24.18 13.31 18.43
CA ILE A 18 24.94 12.35 19.24
C ILE A 18 24.38 12.18 20.67
N ALA A 19 24.33 10.93 21.14
CA ALA A 19 24.61 10.60 22.54
C ALA A 19 25.45 9.31 22.60
N CYS A 20 26.76 9.49 22.83
CA CYS A 20 27.64 8.44 23.32
C CYS A 20 27.25 8.07 24.76
N ASN A 21 27.43 6.80 25.14
CA ASN A 21 28.47 6.38 26.10
C ASN A 21 28.09 5.05 26.78
N GLN A 22 28.91 4.01 26.60
CA GLN A 22 29.54 3.34 27.74
C GLN A 22 30.74 2.51 27.27
N GLU A 23 31.93 2.92 27.71
CA GLU A 23 33.16 2.13 27.75
C GLU A 23 32.96 0.84 28.56
N ASN A 24 33.55 -0.25 28.09
CA ASN A 24 34.23 -1.18 28.98
C ASN A 24 35.45 -1.79 28.28
N ASP A 25 36.51 -1.79 29.08
CA ASP A 25 37.93 -2.01 28.84
C ASP A 25 38.29 -3.47 28.50
N GLY A 26 39.47 -3.66 27.88
CA GLY A 26 40.11 -4.98 27.78
C GLY A 26 40.82 -5.26 26.46
N GLY A 27 42.00 -4.66 26.26
CA GLY A 27 42.84 -4.91 25.10
C GLY A 27 43.54 -6.28 25.07
N LYS A 28 43.86 -6.76 23.85
CA LYS A 28 45.18 -7.27 23.42
C LYS A 28 45.14 -7.67 21.94
N GLU A 29 46.01 -7.07 21.15
CA GLU A 29 46.42 -7.59 19.84
C GLU A 29 47.22 -8.89 20.02
N THR A 30 46.97 -9.90 19.17
CA THR A 30 48.05 -10.54 18.41
C THR A 30 47.49 -11.31 17.21
N ASP A 31 48.17 -11.09 16.09
CA ASP A 31 48.10 -11.71 14.77
C ASP A 31 48.28 -13.25 14.76
N ASN A 32 47.43 -13.98 14.03
CA ASN A 32 47.83 -14.95 12.99
C ASN A 32 46.68 -15.80 12.43
N THR A 33 46.54 -15.75 11.10
CA THR A 33 46.54 -16.89 10.16
C THR A 33 45.62 -18.10 10.43
N LYS A 34 44.52 -18.12 9.66
CA LYS A 34 44.10 -19.20 8.73
C LYS A 34 44.08 -20.65 9.25
N ASP A 35 42.89 -21.11 9.61
CA ASP A 35 42.28 -22.33 9.05
C ASP A 35 40.82 -22.40 9.54
N THR A 36 39.84 -22.42 8.63
CA THR A 36 38.46 -22.74 9.00
C THR A 36 37.90 -23.63 7.91
N THR A 37 38.11 -24.93 8.15
CA THR A 37 37.18 -26.03 7.96
C THR A 37 35.95 -25.70 7.12
N GLU A 38 35.94 -26.27 5.92
CA GLU A 38 34.73 -26.48 5.13
C GLU A 38 33.74 -27.33 5.94
N GLU A 39 32.78 -26.69 6.60
CA GLU A 39 31.54 -27.33 7.01
C GLU A 39 30.49 -27.09 5.93
N SER A 40 30.25 -28.14 5.16
CA SER A 40 29.14 -28.33 4.25
C SER A 40 27.81 -28.02 4.95
N SER A 41 27.27 -26.83 4.71
CA SER A 41 25.86 -26.57 4.96
C SER A 41 25.03 -27.40 3.97
N PRO A 42 24.01 -28.13 4.43
CA PRO A 42 23.15 -28.89 3.55
C PRO A 42 22.43 -27.89 2.64
N ASP A 43 22.57 -28.11 1.33
CA ASP A 43 21.92 -27.33 0.27
C ASP A 43 20.41 -27.48 0.43
N VAL A 44 19.82 -26.61 1.27
CA VAL A 44 18.37 -26.48 1.39
C VAL A 44 17.92 -25.92 0.06
N LYS A 45 17.50 -26.80 -0.85
CA LYS A 45 16.77 -26.43 -2.06
C LYS A 45 15.44 -25.84 -1.63
N VAL A 46 15.47 -24.57 -1.25
CA VAL A 46 14.26 -23.79 -1.05
C VAL A 46 13.62 -23.69 -2.44
N ASP A 47 12.47 -24.33 -2.59
CA ASP A 47 11.68 -24.22 -3.81
C ASP A 47 11.47 -22.73 -4.10
N LYS A 48 12.02 -22.25 -5.22
CA LYS A 48 11.95 -20.85 -5.58
C LYS A 48 10.51 -20.38 -5.78
N GLY A 49 9.56 -21.30 -5.99
CA GLY A 49 8.12 -21.01 -5.94
C GLY A 49 7.63 -20.58 -4.56
N LEU A 50 8.20 -21.12 -3.47
CA LEU A 50 7.78 -20.82 -2.08
C LEU A 50 8.16 -19.40 -1.61
N LEU A 51 9.10 -18.73 -2.29
CA LEU A 51 9.65 -17.43 -1.88
C LEU A 51 9.06 -16.23 -2.61
N ASN A 52 8.27 -16.46 -3.65
CA ASN A 52 7.68 -15.40 -4.45
C ASN A 52 6.17 -15.36 -4.28
N VAL A 53 5.60 -14.19 -4.56
CA VAL A 53 4.17 -13.96 -4.66
C VAL A 53 3.89 -13.55 -6.10
N GLU A 54 2.79 -14.04 -6.64
CA GLU A 54 2.27 -13.65 -7.94
C GLU A 54 1.00 -12.83 -7.75
N VAL A 55 0.95 -11.65 -8.37
CA VAL A 55 -0.20 -10.74 -8.34
C VAL A 55 -0.54 -10.40 -9.79
N THR A 56 -1.79 -10.62 -10.20
CA THR A 56 -2.26 -10.29 -11.55
C THR A 56 -3.12 -9.04 -11.50
N LEU A 57 -2.71 -7.99 -12.22
CA LEU A 57 -3.47 -6.76 -12.36
C LEU A 57 -4.22 -6.74 -13.69
N PRO A 58 -5.51 -6.38 -13.70
CA PRO A 58 -6.34 -6.38 -14.91
C PRO A 58 -5.87 -5.33 -15.94
N ALA A 59 -6.20 -5.56 -17.21
CA ALA A 59 -5.82 -4.66 -18.32
C ALA A 59 -6.28 -3.21 -18.13
N SER A 60 -7.44 -3.01 -17.49
CA SER A 60 -8.04 -1.70 -17.22
C SER A 60 -7.14 -0.77 -16.41
N PHE A 61 -6.21 -1.34 -15.64
CA PHE A 61 -5.27 -0.59 -14.82
C PHE A 61 -4.18 0.13 -15.63
N PHE A 62 -3.93 -0.36 -16.84
CA PHE A 62 -2.86 0.11 -17.70
C PHE A 62 -3.39 0.88 -18.91
N GLU A 63 -4.68 1.23 -18.91
CA GLU A 63 -5.28 2.00 -19.99
C GLU A 63 -4.58 3.35 -20.16
N GLY A 64 -4.15 3.64 -21.39
CA GLY A 64 -3.40 4.84 -21.72
C GLY A 64 -1.93 4.86 -21.27
N GLN A 65 -1.43 3.77 -20.67
CA GLN A 65 -0.02 3.64 -20.26
C GLN A 65 0.82 2.90 -21.31
N ASP A 66 2.12 3.21 -21.33
CA ASP A 66 3.10 2.41 -22.06
C ASP A 66 3.50 1.19 -21.20
N ILE A 67 3.01 0.02 -21.61
CA ILE A 67 3.22 -1.25 -20.91
C ILE A 67 4.69 -1.61 -20.77
N ASP A 68 5.52 -1.32 -21.76
CA ASP A 68 6.95 -1.65 -21.71
C ASP A 68 7.67 -0.79 -20.66
N THR A 69 7.25 0.47 -20.53
CA THR A 69 7.71 1.37 -19.47
C THR A 69 7.24 0.88 -18.09
N VAL A 70 5.96 0.50 -17.94
CA VAL A 70 5.42 -0.05 -16.68
C VAL A 70 6.20 -1.28 -16.22
N ILE A 71 6.43 -2.24 -17.13
CA ILE A 71 7.21 -3.46 -16.86
C ILE A 71 8.65 -3.12 -16.46
N THR A 72 9.25 -2.10 -17.08
CA THR A 72 10.62 -1.67 -16.80
C THR A 72 10.74 -1.04 -15.41
N GLU A 73 9.82 -0.16 -15.04
CA GLU A 73 9.82 0.47 -13.70
C GLU A 73 9.53 -0.56 -12.61
N ALA A 74 8.55 -1.45 -12.82
CA ALA A 74 8.26 -2.56 -11.90
C ALA A 74 9.52 -3.36 -11.52
N LYS A 75 10.38 -3.66 -12.51
CA LYS A 75 11.64 -4.39 -12.28
C LYS A 75 12.67 -3.59 -11.48
N LYS A 76 12.68 -2.26 -11.59
CA LYS A 76 13.56 -1.40 -10.79
C LYS A 76 13.14 -1.37 -9.32
N GLU A 77 11.83 -1.47 -9.06
CA GLU A 77 11.23 -1.55 -7.73
C GLU A 77 11.29 -2.97 -7.11
N GLY A 78 12.12 -3.86 -7.66
CA GLY A 78 12.38 -5.18 -7.07
C GLY A 78 11.41 -6.30 -7.48
N ILE A 79 10.51 -6.05 -8.45
CA ILE A 79 9.72 -7.11 -9.08
C ILE A 79 10.64 -7.95 -9.99
N LYS A 80 10.63 -9.28 -9.82
CA LYS A 80 11.53 -10.18 -10.57
C LYS A 80 11.06 -10.36 -12.02
N GLU A 81 9.77 -10.61 -12.19
CA GLU A 81 9.16 -10.85 -13.49
C GLU A 81 7.85 -10.09 -13.58
N ALA A 82 7.57 -9.53 -14.76
CA ALA A 82 6.30 -8.91 -15.09
C ALA A 82 5.91 -9.45 -16.46
N ILE A 83 4.82 -10.22 -16.49
CA ILE A 83 4.37 -10.99 -17.64
C ILE A 83 3.10 -10.33 -18.17
N LYS A 84 3.12 -9.87 -19.42
CA LYS A 84 1.93 -9.43 -20.12
C LYS A 84 1.15 -10.65 -20.60
N ASN A 85 -0.10 -10.77 -20.20
CA ASN A 85 -1.00 -11.86 -20.58
C ASN A 85 -1.80 -11.52 -21.85
N ASP A 86 -2.40 -12.53 -22.47
CA ASP A 86 -3.16 -12.38 -23.73
C ASP A 86 -4.42 -11.52 -23.57
N ASP A 87 -5.01 -11.49 -22.37
CA ASP A 87 -6.16 -10.66 -22.01
C ASP A 87 -5.78 -9.20 -21.70
N GLY A 88 -4.49 -8.85 -21.80
CA GLY A 88 -3.95 -7.53 -21.50
C GLY A 88 -3.64 -7.28 -20.03
N SER A 89 -3.93 -8.23 -19.13
CA SER A 89 -3.49 -8.17 -17.73
C SER A 89 -1.98 -8.32 -17.61
N ILE A 90 -1.42 -7.91 -16.47
CA ILE A 90 -0.01 -8.12 -16.14
C ILE A 90 0.12 -8.91 -14.85
N THR A 91 0.85 -10.03 -14.90
CA THR A 91 1.21 -10.81 -13.73
C THR A 91 2.61 -10.42 -13.24
N TYR A 92 2.68 -9.87 -12.04
CA TYR A 92 3.92 -9.56 -11.33
C TYR A 92 4.32 -10.72 -10.44
N LYS A 93 5.58 -11.13 -10.56
CA LYS A 93 6.23 -12.08 -9.66
C LYS A 93 7.31 -11.35 -8.87
N MET A 94 7.13 -11.29 -7.56
CA MET A 94 8.02 -10.54 -6.67
C MET A 94 8.41 -11.36 -5.44
N PRO A 95 9.56 -11.09 -4.82
CA PRO A 95 9.90 -11.68 -3.52
C PRO A 95 8.83 -11.35 -2.47
N LYS A 96 8.57 -12.28 -1.54
CA LYS A 96 7.69 -12.02 -0.37
C LYS A 96 8.07 -10.78 0.44
N SER A 97 9.36 -10.43 0.52
CA SER A 97 9.82 -9.23 1.21
C SER A 97 9.35 -7.94 0.52
N VAL A 98 9.46 -7.89 -0.82
CA VAL A 98 9.00 -6.76 -1.64
C VAL A 98 7.48 -6.65 -1.57
N HIS A 99 6.77 -7.77 -1.68
CA HIS A 99 5.32 -7.80 -1.53
C HIS A 99 4.85 -7.26 -0.18
N LYS A 100 5.52 -7.66 0.92
CA LYS A 100 5.22 -7.18 2.26
C LYS A 100 5.51 -5.69 2.45
N GLU A 101 6.60 -5.20 1.87
CA GLU A 101 6.95 -3.77 1.90
C GLU A 101 5.92 -2.93 1.15
N MET A 102 5.56 -3.34 -0.08
CA MET A 102 4.49 -2.74 -0.87
C MET A 102 3.16 -2.70 -0.11
N LEU A 103 2.72 -3.81 0.48
CA LEU A 103 1.48 -3.82 1.28
C LEU A 103 1.55 -2.88 2.49
N LYS A 104 2.72 -2.73 3.13
CA LYS A 104 2.91 -1.81 4.25
C LYS A 104 2.83 -0.35 3.81
N GLU A 105 3.37 -0.03 2.64
CA GLU A 105 3.24 1.32 2.06
C GLU A 105 1.79 1.64 1.73
N MET A 106 1.06 0.69 1.16
CA MET A 106 -0.37 0.83 0.88
C MET A 106 -1.20 0.98 2.16
N GLU A 107 -0.89 0.21 3.22
CA GLU A 107 -1.49 0.38 4.54
C GLU A 107 -1.28 1.81 5.04
N ASN A 108 -0.06 2.34 4.99
CA ASN A 108 0.21 3.73 5.37
C ASN A 108 -0.62 4.73 4.55
N GLY A 109 -0.74 4.51 3.23
CA GLY A 109 -1.57 5.35 2.36
C GLY A 109 -3.06 5.31 2.71
N ILE A 110 -3.60 4.14 3.09
CA ILE A 110 -4.98 4.03 3.59
C ILE A 110 -5.13 4.80 4.90
N LEU A 111 -4.18 4.67 5.83
CA LEU A 111 -4.22 5.40 7.10
C LEU A 111 -4.15 6.93 6.90
N GLU A 112 -3.37 7.38 5.92
CA GLU A 112 -3.34 8.78 5.52
C GLU A 112 -4.68 9.22 4.93
N ALA A 113 -5.29 8.43 4.04
CA ALA A 113 -6.61 8.73 3.48
C ALA A 113 -7.70 8.82 4.57
N VAL A 114 -7.70 7.90 5.53
CA VAL A 114 -8.56 7.91 6.72
C VAL A 114 -8.41 9.24 7.47
N GLU A 115 -7.18 9.64 7.78
CA GLU A 115 -6.90 10.87 8.51
C GLU A 115 -7.24 12.14 7.71
N ASN A 116 -7.07 12.10 6.40
CA ASN A 116 -7.43 13.20 5.51
C ASN A 116 -8.95 13.40 5.45
N ILE A 117 -9.72 12.31 5.37
CA ILE A 117 -11.19 12.38 5.41
C ILE A 117 -11.66 13.00 6.73
N LYS A 118 -11.09 12.58 7.86
CA LYS A 118 -11.44 13.11 9.19
C LYS A 118 -11.15 14.61 9.36
N LYS A 119 -10.14 15.13 8.65
CA LYS A 119 -9.73 16.53 8.72
C LYS A 119 -10.31 17.39 7.60
N SER A 120 -11.01 16.79 6.65
CA SER A 120 -11.53 17.47 5.46
C SER A 120 -12.69 18.40 5.82
N GLU A 121 -12.60 19.66 5.41
CA GLU A 121 -13.73 20.59 5.47
C GLU A 121 -14.77 20.29 4.39
N ASP A 122 -14.37 19.61 3.30
CA ASP A 122 -15.26 19.21 2.20
C ASP A 122 -16.23 18.08 2.64
N PHE A 123 -15.89 17.36 3.71
CA PHE A 123 -16.71 16.27 4.27
C PHE A 123 -17.12 16.55 5.73
N ALA A 124 -17.66 17.74 5.97
CA ALA A 124 -17.90 18.29 7.30
C ALA A 124 -18.87 17.47 8.18
N SER A 125 -19.70 16.59 7.60
CA SER A 125 -20.55 15.69 8.37
C SER A 125 -19.75 14.54 9.01
N ILE A 126 -18.61 14.13 8.43
CA ILE A 126 -17.79 13.02 8.93
C ILE A 126 -16.99 13.46 10.15
N LYS A 127 -17.05 12.67 11.22
CA LYS A 127 -16.46 12.97 12.54
C LYS A 127 -15.35 12.00 12.91
N ASP A 128 -15.52 10.75 12.52
CA ASP A 128 -14.50 9.74 12.67
C ASP A 128 -14.58 8.71 11.56
N VAL A 129 -13.46 8.03 11.34
CA VAL A 129 -13.35 6.95 10.37
C VAL A 129 -12.61 5.80 11.03
N THR A 130 -13.27 4.65 11.08
CA THR A 130 -12.71 3.41 11.60
C THR A 130 -12.73 2.34 10.52
N TYR A 131 -11.95 1.28 10.71
CA TYR A 131 -11.78 0.24 9.71
C TYR A 131 -11.46 -1.10 10.37
N ASN A 132 -11.76 -2.19 9.67
CA ASN A 132 -11.34 -3.51 10.09
C ASN A 132 -9.87 -3.78 9.71
N LYS A 133 -9.25 -4.79 10.33
CA LYS A 133 -7.81 -5.09 10.13
C LYS A 133 -7.43 -5.41 8.68
N SER A 134 -8.37 -5.95 7.90
CA SER A 134 -8.13 -6.30 6.52
C SER A 134 -8.36 -5.15 5.55
N PHE A 135 -8.87 -3.99 6.00
CA PHE A 135 -9.30 -2.88 5.13
C PHE A 135 -10.35 -3.29 4.10
N THR A 136 -11.25 -4.21 4.46
CA THR A 136 -12.42 -4.58 3.64
C THR A 136 -13.70 -3.90 4.12
N GLU A 137 -13.67 -3.34 5.34
CA GLU A 137 -14.79 -2.62 5.93
C GLU A 137 -14.30 -1.31 6.52
N PHE A 138 -15.00 -0.22 6.21
CA PHE A 138 -14.81 1.09 6.79
C PHE A 138 -16.11 1.56 7.43
N THR A 139 -16.02 2.30 8.53
CA THR A 139 -17.16 2.92 9.19
C THR A 139 -16.88 4.41 9.35
N LEU A 140 -17.72 5.23 8.73
CA LEU A 140 -17.72 6.68 8.83
C LEU A 140 -18.77 7.05 9.88
N ALA A 141 -18.34 7.57 11.02
CA ALA A 141 -19.23 8.17 12.00
C ALA A 141 -19.57 9.59 11.52
N VAL A 142 -20.86 9.89 11.39
CA VAL A 142 -21.35 11.14 10.80
C VAL A 142 -22.35 11.85 11.70
N ASP A 143 -22.34 13.17 11.61
CA ASP A 143 -23.44 14.03 12.03
C ASP A 143 -24.58 13.84 11.02
N LYS A 144 -25.62 13.12 11.43
CA LYS A 144 -26.74 12.69 10.57
C LYS A 144 -27.43 13.87 9.87
N GLU A 145 -27.71 14.96 10.60
CA GLU A 145 -28.42 16.11 10.05
C GLU A 145 -27.61 16.80 8.93
N LYS A 146 -26.28 16.86 9.09
CA LYS A 146 -25.39 17.39 8.05
C LYS A 146 -25.21 16.41 6.89
N PHE A 147 -25.25 15.11 7.16
CA PHE A 147 -25.04 14.07 6.16
C PHE A 147 -26.18 13.95 5.16
N GLU A 148 -27.45 13.99 5.60
CA GLU A 148 -28.63 13.73 4.75
C GLU A 148 -28.76 14.67 3.53
N ASN A 149 -28.10 15.84 3.55
CA ASN A 149 -28.16 16.82 2.45
C ASN A 149 -26.76 17.16 1.90
N SER A 150 -25.73 16.38 2.22
CA SER A 150 -24.35 16.64 1.77
C SER A 150 -23.93 15.74 0.62
N PHE A 151 -22.72 16.01 0.11
CA PHE A 151 -22.03 15.13 -0.85
C PHE A 151 -21.02 14.22 -0.14
N ASP A 152 -21.09 14.10 1.19
CA ASP A 152 -20.05 13.46 1.99
C ASP A 152 -20.03 11.94 1.78
N THR A 153 -21.09 11.36 1.22
CA THR A 153 -21.09 9.98 0.70
C THR A 153 -19.95 9.76 -0.30
N MET A 154 -19.50 10.78 -1.03
CA MET A 154 -18.36 10.69 -1.96
C MET A 154 -17.03 10.35 -1.27
N ALA A 155 -16.87 10.65 0.02
CA ALA A 155 -15.70 10.23 0.78
C ALA A 155 -15.55 8.70 0.80
N SER A 156 -16.67 7.97 0.80
CA SER A 156 -16.66 6.50 0.79
C SER A 156 -16.13 5.92 -0.52
N MET A 157 -16.27 6.61 -1.65
CA MET A 157 -15.69 6.18 -2.92
C MET A 157 -14.15 6.24 -2.88
N GLY A 158 -13.59 7.33 -2.36
CA GLY A 158 -12.13 7.48 -2.25
C GLY A 158 -11.52 6.39 -1.36
N ILE A 159 -12.14 6.12 -0.20
CA ILE A 159 -11.64 5.08 0.72
C ILE A 159 -11.83 3.66 0.15
N ALA A 160 -12.93 3.42 -0.57
CA ALA A 160 -13.18 2.15 -1.24
C ALA A 160 -12.15 1.87 -2.33
N ILE A 161 -11.79 2.88 -3.14
CA ILE A 161 -10.75 2.74 -4.17
C ILE A 161 -9.44 2.29 -3.53
N VAL A 162 -8.93 2.99 -2.50
CA VAL A 162 -7.65 2.59 -1.88
C VAL A 162 -7.73 1.22 -1.20
N GLY A 163 -8.89 0.87 -0.62
CA GLY A 163 -9.14 -0.46 -0.06
C GLY A 163 -9.13 -1.57 -1.11
N MET A 164 -9.81 -1.38 -2.24
CA MET A 164 -9.83 -2.35 -3.35
C MET A 164 -8.44 -2.56 -3.93
N TYR A 165 -7.65 -1.50 -4.08
CA TYR A 165 -6.25 -1.60 -4.51
C TYR A 165 -5.46 -2.47 -3.53
N TYR A 166 -5.56 -2.22 -2.22
CA TYR A 166 -4.89 -3.04 -1.21
C TYR A 166 -5.29 -4.52 -1.31
N GLN A 167 -6.58 -4.83 -1.45
CA GLN A 167 -7.04 -6.22 -1.59
C GLN A 167 -6.47 -6.90 -2.84
N MET A 168 -6.46 -6.19 -3.97
CA MET A 168 -5.94 -6.72 -5.23
C MET A 168 -4.46 -7.07 -5.10
N PHE A 169 -3.65 -6.17 -4.53
CA PHE A 169 -2.24 -6.45 -4.28
C PHE A 169 -2.02 -7.47 -3.16
N ASN A 170 -2.98 -7.66 -2.26
CA ASN A 170 -2.99 -8.73 -1.28
C ASN A 170 -3.43 -10.10 -1.88
N GLY A 171 -3.70 -10.14 -3.20
CA GLY A 171 -4.00 -11.37 -3.94
C GLY A 171 -5.47 -11.77 -3.93
N VAL A 172 -6.38 -10.87 -3.58
CA VAL A 172 -7.82 -11.10 -3.74
C VAL A 172 -8.18 -11.05 -5.23
N ASP A 173 -8.96 -12.03 -5.68
CA ASP A 173 -9.42 -12.10 -7.07
C ASP A 173 -10.27 -10.87 -7.42
N SER A 174 -10.13 -10.36 -8.66
CA SER A 174 -10.86 -9.19 -9.13
C SER A 174 -12.38 -9.29 -9.00
N GLU A 175 -12.96 -10.49 -9.13
CA GLU A 175 -14.41 -10.72 -8.97
C GLU A 175 -14.85 -10.69 -7.50
N GLN A 176 -13.91 -10.83 -6.57
CA GLN A 176 -14.13 -10.85 -5.11
C GLN A 176 -13.74 -9.54 -4.43
N LEU A 177 -13.21 -8.56 -5.18
CA LEU A 177 -12.83 -7.25 -4.64
C LEU A 177 -14.08 -6.49 -4.21
N LYS A 178 -14.35 -6.51 -2.91
CA LYS A 178 -15.46 -5.77 -2.30
C LYS A 178 -15.00 -4.99 -1.09
N ILE A 179 -15.44 -3.72 -1.03
CA ILE A 179 -15.26 -2.87 0.14
C ILE A 179 -16.63 -2.40 0.60
N THR A 180 -16.95 -2.65 1.87
CA THR A 180 -18.19 -2.17 2.48
C THR A 180 -17.89 -0.94 3.32
N VAL A 181 -18.66 0.12 3.09
CA VAL A 181 -18.56 1.36 3.86
C VAL A 181 -19.88 1.59 4.58
N PHE A 182 -19.82 1.63 5.91
CA PHE A 182 -20.96 1.93 6.77
C PHE A 182 -20.95 3.40 7.16
N PHE A 183 -22.11 4.05 7.08
CA PHE A 183 -22.34 5.37 7.68
C PHE A 183 -23.12 5.17 8.97
N LYS A 184 -22.57 5.64 10.09
CA LYS A 184 -23.21 5.56 11.40
C LYS A 184 -23.47 6.93 11.97
N ASP A 185 -24.64 7.14 12.56
CA ASP A 185 -24.90 8.33 13.36
C ASP A 185 -23.94 8.34 14.57
N GLU A 186 -23.16 9.40 14.70
CA GLU A 186 -22.15 9.54 15.76
C GLU A 186 -22.76 9.52 17.17
N THR A 187 -24.03 9.89 17.32
CA THR A 187 -24.69 10.10 18.61
C THR A 187 -25.18 8.80 19.25
N ASN A 188 -25.67 7.86 18.44
CA ASN A 188 -26.31 6.64 18.90
C ASN A 188 -25.69 5.35 18.30
N GLY A 189 -24.81 5.48 17.30
CA GLY A 189 -24.13 4.37 16.63
C GLY A 189 -25.01 3.57 15.65
N GLU A 190 -26.22 4.05 15.34
CA GLU A 190 -27.13 3.44 14.36
C GLU A 190 -26.53 3.53 12.96
N VAL A 191 -26.59 2.43 12.20
CA VAL A 191 -26.22 2.44 10.77
C VAL A 191 -27.34 3.11 9.99
N ILE A 192 -27.03 4.24 9.38
CA ILE A 192 -28.00 5.03 8.61
C ILE A 192 -27.90 4.76 7.11
N ASP A 193 -26.73 4.34 6.63
CA ASP A 193 -26.50 3.97 5.23
C ASP A 193 -25.36 2.95 5.11
N THR A 194 -25.33 2.20 4.01
CA THR A 194 -24.30 1.21 3.69
C THR A 194 -24.08 1.18 2.19
N VAL A 195 -22.82 1.31 1.78
CA VAL A 195 -22.42 1.24 0.36
C VAL A 195 -21.40 0.12 0.19
N VAL A 196 -21.67 -0.79 -0.75
CA VAL A 196 -20.80 -1.89 -1.13
C VAL A 196 -20.19 -1.60 -2.50
N TYR A 197 -18.89 -1.37 -2.54
CA TYR A 197 -18.16 -1.14 -3.78
C TYR A 197 -17.59 -2.44 -4.34
N PRO A 198 -17.66 -2.68 -5.67
CA PRO A 198 -18.23 -1.81 -6.70
C PRO A 198 -19.74 -2.03 -6.95
N ASP A 199 -20.39 -2.93 -6.22
CA ASP A 199 -21.76 -3.38 -6.46
C ASP A 199 -22.78 -2.22 -6.57
N ASP A 200 -22.73 -1.28 -5.62
CA ASP A 200 -23.71 -0.19 -5.49
C ASP A 200 -23.39 1.03 -6.38
N LEU A 201 -22.25 1.04 -7.07
CA LEU A 201 -21.92 2.12 -8.02
C LEU A 201 -22.85 2.15 -9.23
N ASN A 202 -23.45 1.02 -9.58
CA ASN A 202 -24.25 0.85 -10.80
C ASN A 202 -25.75 1.01 -10.57
N GLU A 203 -26.21 1.18 -9.32
CA GLU A 203 -27.63 1.28 -9.00
C GLU A 203 -28.23 2.68 -9.25
N GLY A 204 -27.41 3.64 -9.69
CA GLY A 204 -27.80 5.03 -9.96
C GLY A 204 -28.13 5.40 -11.41
N ASN A 205 -28.30 4.43 -12.32
CA ASN A 205 -28.65 4.67 -13.74
C ASN A 205 -30.11 4.33 -14.08
#